data_AF-A0A0G0IX09-F1
#
_entry.id   AF-A0A0G0IX09-F1
#
_cell.length_a   1.000
_cell.length_b   1.000
_cell.length_c   1.000
_cell.angle_alpha   90.00
_cell.angle_beta   90.00
_cell.angle_gamma   90.00
#
_symmetry.space_group_name_H-M   'P 1'
#
loop_
_entity.id
_entity.type
_entity.pdbx_description
1 polymer ?
#
loop_
_entity_poly.entity_id
_entity_poly.type
_entity_poly.pdbx_seq_one_letter_code
_entity_poly.pdbx_strand_id
1 'polypeptide(L)'
;MASIKKLNEEQLRAVKHKNGPLMIIAGAGTGKTTVITERVKYLIEKKLATPPEILALTFTEKAAAEMQERIDVALPLGYTQMWISTFHAFCDRILKNEALQIGLNPKYKLNTQSESIQFFRKNLFKFELEYFRPLGNPTKFIDGMLQHFSRLQDEDVKPSEYLAWVNPKSEIRNPKREKH
;
A
#
# COMPACT_ATOMS: atom_id res chain seq x y z
N MET A 1 9.91 11.64 -34.53
CA MET A 1 10.94 10.73 -33.97
C MET A 1 11.17 11.11 -32.52
N ALA A 2 10.79 10.26 -31.57
CA ALA A 2 11.02 10.53 -30.15
C ALA A 2 12.53 10.54 -29.88
N SER A 3 13.02 11.60 -29.23
CA SER A 3 14.42 11.77 -28.87
C SER A 3 14.87 10.60 -27.98
N ILE A 4 15.79 9.77 -28.49
CA ILE A 4 16.45 8.73 -27.69
C ILE A 4 17.35 9.47 -26.70
N LYS A 5 16.87 9.68 -25.48
CA LYS A 5 17.70 10.24 -24.40
C LYS A 5 18.86 9.29 -24.16
N LYS A 6 20.07 9.72 -24.50
CA LYS A 6 21.30 8.97 -24.21
C LYS A 6 21.43 8.83 -22.70
N LEU A 7 21.34 7.59 -22.20
CA LEU A 7 21.58 7.28 -20.80
C LEU A 7 23.04 7.59 -20.45
N ASN A 8 23.29 8.13 -19.26
CA ASN A 8 24.65 8.24 -18.75
C ASN A 8 25.16 6.87 -18.24
N GLU A 9 26.43 6.80 -17.87
CA GLU A 9 27.06 5.53 -17.45
C GLU A 9 26.36 4.91 -16.22
N GLU A 10 25.97 5.72 -15.23
CA GLU A 10 25.24 5.26 -14.04
C GLU A 10 23.88 4.65 -14.37
N GLN A 11 23.12 5.36 -15.19
CA GLN A 11 21.81 4.89 -15.66
C GLN A 11 21.95 3.60 -16.47
N LEU A 12 22.98 3.50 -17.32
CA LEU A 12 23.26 2.29 -18.09
C LEU A 12 23.66 1.12 -17.20
N ARG A 13 24.44 1.35 -16.13
CA ARG A 13 24.77 0.34 -15.13
C ARG A 13 23.50 -0.17 -14.43
N ALA A 14 22.61 0.73 -14.02
CA ALA A 14 21.34 0.37 -13.39
C ALA A 14 20.41 -0.42 -14.33
N VAL A 15 20.34 -0.04 -15.61
CA VAL A 15 19.55 -0.77 -16.63
C VAL A 15 20.09 -2.18 -16.83
N LYS A 16 21.41 -2.34 -16.93
CA LYS A 16 22.07 -3.63 -17.19
C LYS A 16 22.30 -4.51 -15.95
N HIS A 17 21.89 -4.07 -14.77
CA HIS A 17 22.06 -4.83 -13.53
C HIS A 17 21.35 -6.19 -13.64
N LYS A 18 22.09 -7.28 -13.42
CA LYS A 18 21.62 -8.63 -13.73
C LYS A 18 20.90 -9.30 -12.57
N ASN A 19 21.62 -9.52 -11.46
CA ASN A 19 21.17 -10.39 -10.37
C ASN A 19 21.18 -9.67 -9.04
N GLY A 20 20.26 -10.07 -8.15
CA GLY A 20 20.19 -9.56 -6.78
C GLY A 20 19.56 -8.16 -6.68
N PRO A 21 19.37 -7.67 -5.44
CA PRO A 21 18.74 -6.40 -5.17
C PRO A 21 19.59 -5.22 -5.69
N LEU A 22 18.91 -4.17 -6.18
CA LEU A 22 19.53 -2.92 -6.59
C LEU A 22 18.76 -1.75 -5.98
N MET A 23 19.46 -0.85 -5.29
CA MET A 23 18.90 0.41 -4.80
C MET A 23 19.44 1.57 -5.61
N ILE A 24 18.54 2.38 -6.18
CA ILE A 24 18.90 3.57 -6.96
C ILE A 24 18.52 4.81 -6.14
N ILE A 25 19.53 5.55 -5.68
CA ILE A 25 19.34 6.85 -5.03
C ILE A 25 19.42 7.94 -6.09
N ALA A 26 18.33 8.70 -6.27
CA ALA A 26 18.27 9.69 -7.34
C ALA A 26 17.39 10.88 -6.96
N GLY A 27 17.92 12.09 -7.21
CA GLY A 27 17.22 13.36 -6.99
C GLY A 27 16.02 13.58 -7.92
N ALA A 28 15.28 14.66 -7.72
CA ALA A 28 14.24 15.08 -8.65
C ALA A 28 14.83 15.37 -10.04
N GLY A 29 14.13 15.01 -11.11
CA GLY A 29 14.57 15.30 -12.48
C GLY A 29 15.72 14.45 -13.04
N THR A 30 16.33 13.55 -12.26
CA THR A 30 17.51 12.76 -12.70
C THR A 30 17.20 11.56 -13.59
N GLY A 31 15.95 11.42 -14.05
CA GLY A 31 15.56 10.36 -15.00
C GLY A 31 15.27 9.00 -14.37
N LYS A 32 14.93 8.92 -13.08
CA LYS A 32 14.53 7.66 -12.39
C LYS A 32 13.56 6.81 -13.20
N THR A 33 12.46 7.43 -13.65
CA THR A 33 11.43 6.73 -14.42
C THR A 33 11.98 6.24 -15.76
N THR A 34 12.85 7.00 -16.43
CA THR A 34 13.52 6.57 -17.66
C THR A 34 14.39 5.33 -17.41
N VAL A 35 15.14 5.30 -16.29
CA VAL A 35 15.94 4.11 -15.92
C VAL A 35 15.05 2.89 -15.70
N ILE A 36 13.93 3.03 -15.00
CA ILE A 36 13.00 1.93 -14.76
C ILE A 36 12.41 1.41 -16.08
N THR A 37 11.92 2.28 -16.96
CA THR A 37 11.37 1.90 -18.27
C THR A 37 12.40 1.20 -19.14
N GLU A 38 13.61 1.75 -19.25
CA GLU A 38 14.70 1.14 -20.03
C GLU A 38 15.19 -0.17 -19.42
N ARG A 39 15.11 -0.33 -18.09
CA ARG A 39 15.40 -1.60 -17.42
C ARG A 39 14.39 -2.67 -17.78
N VAL A 40 13.09 -2.37 -17.72
CA VAL A 40 12.02 -3.30 -18.13
C VAL A 40 12.23 -3.73 -19.58
N LYS A 41 12.49 -2.75 -20.47
CA LYS A 41 12.84 -3.00 -21.87
C LYS A 41 14.03 -3.93 -22.02
N TYR A 42 15.13 -3.65 -21.32
CA TYR A 42 16.33 -4.48 -21.36
C TYR A 42 16.07 -5.92 -20.92
N LEU A 43 15.30 -6.14 -19.85
CA LEU A 43 14.98 -7.47 -19.35
C LEU A 43 14.20 -8.29 -20.39
N ILE A 44 13.22 -7.68 -21.05
CA ILE A 44 12.38 -8.33 -22.06
C ILE A 44 13.18 -8.59 -23.34
N GLU A 45 13.88 -7.59 -23.88
CA GLU A 45 14.67 -7.72 -25.12
C GLU A 45 15.80 -8.74 -25.00
N LYS A 46 16.39 -8.88 -23.80
CA LYS A 46 17.43 -9.87 -23.51
C LYS A 46 16.87 -11.24 -23.10
N LYS A 47 15.55 -11.41 -23.10
CA LYS A 47 14.87 -12.66 -22.70
C LYS A 47 15.28 -13.11 -21.29
N LEU A 48 15.51 -12.15 -20.40
CA LEU A 48 15.83 -12.39 -18.99
C LEU A 48 14.57 -12.48 -18.13
N ALA A 49 13.46 -11.93 -18.61
CA ALA A 49 12.13 -12.07 -18.03
C ALA A 49 11.08 -11.93 -19.14
N THR A 50 9.94 -12.58 -18.94
CA THR A 50 8.71 -12.38 -19.71
C THR A 50 7.87 -11.27 -19.07
N PRO A 51 6.98 -10.59 -19.84
CA PRO A 51 6.15 -9.52 -19.29
C PRO A 51 5.36 -9.90 -18.01
N PRO A 52 4.75 -11.09 -17.89
CA PRO A 52 4.05 -11.48 -16.66
C PRO A 52 4.96 -11.69 -15.44
N GLU A 53 6.27 -11.87 -15.62
CA GLU A 53 7.25 -12.01 -14.53
C GLU A 53 7.71 -10.66 -13.97
N ILE A 54 7.26 -9.54 -14.55
CA ILE A 54 7.63 -8.18 -14.14
C ILE A 54 6.50 -7.53 -13.35
N LEU A 55 6.81 -7.19 -12.10
CA LEU A 55 5.98 -6.37 -11.21
C LEU A 55 6.63 -5.00 -11.00
N ALA A 56 5.91 -3.93 -11.31
CA ALA A 56 6.29 -2.56 -11.01
C ALA A 56 5.23 -1.90 -10.12
N LEU A 57 5.67 -1.47 -8.93
CA LEU A 57 4.80 -0.87 -7.92
C LEU A 57 5.07 0.63 -7.79
N THR A 58 4.02 1.42 -7.70
CA THR A 58 4.08 2.86 -7.42
C THR A 58 3.17 3.24 -6.25
N PHE A 59 3.30 4.47 -5.75
CA PHE A 59 2.47 4.94 -4.64
C PHE A 59 1.14 5.56 -5.09
N THR A 60 1.00 5.93 -6.36
CA THR A 60 -0.20 6.64 -6.85
C THR A 60 -0.67 6.05 -8.17
N GLU A 61 -1.99 6.05 -8.37
CA GLU A 61 -2.61 5.58 -9.62
C GLU A 61 -2.08 6.35 -10.83
N LYS A 62 -1.86 7.66 -10.67
CA LYS A 62 -1.26 8.51 -11.71
C LYS A 62 0.14 8.03 -12.09
N ALA A 63 0.99 7.72 -11.12
CA ALA A 63 2.34 7.24 -11.40
C ALA A 63 2.34 5.84 -12.04
N ALA A 64 1.42 4.96 -11.65
CA ALA A 64 1.23 3.66 -12.30
C ALA A 64 0.81 3.83 -13.76
N ALA A 65 -0.20 4.68 -14.04
CA ALA A 65 -0.67 4.96 -15.38
C ALA A 65 0.40 5.59 -16.27
N GLU A 66 1.14 6.58 -15.78
CA GLU A 66 2.26 7.19 -16.50
C GLU A 66 3.38 6.18 -16.78
N MET A 67 3.64 5.24 -15.86
CA MET A 67 4.65 4.19 -16.07
C MET A 67 4.20 3.18 -17.11
N GLN A 68 2.92 2.78 -17.08
CA GLN A 68 2.30 1.91 -18.08
C GLN A 68 2.44 2.52 -19.48
N GLU A 69 1.99 3.75 -19.67
CA GLU A 69 2.05 4.45 -20.96
C GLU A 69 3.49 4.51 -21.51
N ARG A 70 4.47 4.82 -20.65
CA ARG A 70 5.88 4.87 -21.06
C ARG A 70 6.41 3.51 -21.51
N ILE A 71 6.01 2.44 -20.82
CA ILE A 71 6.46 1.10 -21.19
C ILE A 71 5.75 0.66 -22.48
N ASP A 72 4.46 0.93 -22.64
CA ASP A 72 3.71 0.59 -23.87
C ASP A 72 4.32 1.27 -25.11
N VAL A 73 4.76 2.52 -24.98
CA VAL A 73 5.48 3.24 -26.04
C VAL A 73 6.86 2.65 -26.31
N ALA A 74 7.59 2.26 -25.25
CA ALA A 74 8.94 1.71 -25.37
C ALA A 74 8.98 0.26 -25.88
N LEU A 75 7.91 -0.49 -25.64
CA LEU A 75 7.76 -1.92 -25.87
C LEU A 75 6.31 -2.22 -26.33
N PRO A 76 6.02 -2.11 -27.64
CA PRO A 76 4.69 -2.42 -28.19
C PRO A 76 4.48 -3.94 -28.26
N LEU A 77 4.32 -4.59 -27.11
CA LEU A 77 4.28 -6.04 -26.93
C LEU A 77 2.90 -6.68 -27.22
N GLY A 78 1.94 -5.91 -27.75
CA GLY A 78 0.57 -6.37 -27.97
C GLY A 78 -0.16 -6.64 -26.66
N TYR A 79 -0.88 -7.77 -26.58
CA TYR A 79 -1.78 -8.10 -25.46
C TYR A 79 -1.10 -8.67 -24.20
N THR A 80 0.22 -8.64 -24.10
CA THR A 80 0.91 -9.16 -22.91
C THR A 80 0.93 -8.11 -21.80
N GLN A 81 0.35 -8.44 -20.65
CA GLN A 81 0.22 -7.49 -19.52
C GLN A 81 1.29 -7.74 -18.46
N MET A 82 2.16 -6.75 -18.25
CA MET A 82 2.96 -6.61 -17.03
C MET A 82 2.07 -6.18 -15.87
N TRP A 83 2.53 -6.41 -14.65
CA TRP A 83 1.83 -5.93 -13.46
C TRP A 83 2.37 -4.56 -13.08
N ILE A 84 1.69 -3.51 -13.51
CA ILE A 84 2.03 -2.12 -13.19
C ILE A 84 0.87 -1.54 -12.39
N SER A 85 1.06 -1.31 -11.10
CA SER A 85 -0.05 -0.92 -10.21
C SER A 85 0.43 -0.18 -8.98
N THR A 86 -0.52 0.34 -8.20
CA THR A 86 -0.23 0.74 -6.82
C THR A 86 -0.04 -0.48 -5.92
N PHE A 87 0.57 -0.29 -4.74
CA PHE A 87 0.62 -1.32 -3.70
C PHE A 87 -0.79 -1.82 -3.33
N HIS A 88 -1.75 -0.91 -3.13
CA HIS A 88 -3.12 -1.26 -2.77
C HIS A 88 -3.82 -2.08 -3.85
N ALA A 89 -3.74 -1.65 -5.12
CA ALA A 89 -4.36 -2.38 -6.23
C ALA A 89 -3.73 -3.77 -6.44
N PHE A 90 -2.41 -3.89 -6.25
CA PHE A 90 -1.72 -5.17 -6.29
C PHE A 90 -2.18 -6.11 -5.18
N CYS A 91 -2.20 -5.64 -3.93
CA CYS A 91 -2.65 -6.44 -2.79
C CYS A 91 -4.12 -6.84 -2.91
N ASP A 92 -5.00 -5.92 -3.34
CA ASP A 92 -6.42 -6.22 -3.57
C ASP A 92 -6.61 -7.31 -4.64
N ARG A 93 -5.81 -7.28 -5.71
CA ARG A 93 -5.82 -8.32 -6.74
C ARG A 93 -5.41 -9.69 -6.17
N ILE A 94 -4.34 -9.75 -5.37
CA ILE A 94 -3.91 -11.01 -4.72
C ILE A 94 -4.99 -11.52 -3.78
N LEU A 95 -5.52 -10.66 -2.92
CA LEU A 95 -6.55 -11.02 -1.96
C LEU A 95 -7.82 -11.53 -2.64
N LYS A 96 -8.23 -10.94 -3.77
CA LYS A 96 -9.37 -11.45 -4.56
C LYS A 96 -9.11 -12.81 -5.17
N ASN A 97 -7.90 -13.05 -5.68
CA ASN A 97 -7.52 -14.33 -6.26
C ASN A 97 -7.50 -15.44 -5.20
N GLU A 98 -7.02 -15.13 -3.99
CA GLU A 98 -6.86 -16.09 -2.89
C GLU A 98 -7.99 -16.03 -1.85
N ALA A 99 -9.05 -15.23 -2.09
CA ALA A 99 -10.05 -14.90 -1.08
C ALA A 99 -10.66 -16.14 -0.41
N LEU A 100 -10.98 -17.16 -1.21
CA LEU A 100 -11.56 -18.41 -0.72
C LEU A 100 -10.61 -19.16 0.23
N GLN A 101 -9.30 -19.14 -0.03
CA GLN A 101 -8.29 -19.84 0.78
C GLN A 101 -8.13 -19.21 2.17
N ILE A 102 -8.40 -17.92 2.28
CA ILE A 102 -8.32 -17.16 3.54
C ILE A 102 -9.69 -16.94 4.20
N GLY A 103 -10.73 -17.63 3.73
CA GLY A 103 -12.08 -17.56 4.31
C GLY A 103 -12.85 -16.27 3.99
N LEU A 104 -12.43 -15.53 2.96
CA LEU A 104 -13.11 -14.33 2.49
C LEU A 104 -13.99 -14.61 1.27
N ASN A 105 -15.07 -13.83 1.14
CA ASN A 105 -15.84 -13.81 -0.10
C ASN A 105 -15.09 -12.99 -1.16
N PRO A 106 -14.80 -13.52 -2.37
CA PRO A 106 -14.13 -12.77 -3.44
C PRO A 106 -14.82 -11.45 -3.84
N LYS A 107 -16.11 -11.31 -3.51
CA LYS A 107 -16.92 -10.10 -3.74
C LYS A 107 -16.89 -9.12 -2.56
N TYR A 108 -15.90 -9.21 -1.67
CA TYR A 108 -15.72 -8.24 -0.60
C TYR A 108 -15.59 -6.82 -1.16
N LYS A 109 -15.96 -5.84 -0.36
CA LYS A 109 -15.82 -4.43 -0.69
C LYS A 109 -14.85 -3.77 0.28
N LEU A 110 -13.97 -2.95 -0.26
CA LEU A 110 -13.15 -2.05 0.55
C LEU A 110 -14.03 -0.89 1.00
N ASN A 111 -14.04 -0.63 2.30
CA ASN A 111 -14.74 0.52 2.84
C ASN A 111 -13.96 1.79 2.53
N THR A 112 -14.67 2.80 2.07
CA THR A 112 -14.19 4.19 2.09
C THR A 112 -14.06 4.71 3.52
N GLN A 113 -13.38 5.84 3.68
CA GLN A 113 -13.29 6.52 4.97
C GLN A 113 -14.68 6.86 5.53
N SER A 114 -15.59 7.37 4.69
CA SER A 114 -16.96 7.70 5.09
C SER A 114 -17.76 6.47 5.51
N GLU A 115 -17.63 5.35 4.79
CA GLU A 115 -18.26 4.08 5.17
C GLU A 115 -17.72 3.55 6.50
N SER A 116 -16.41 3.69 6.74
CA SER A 116 -15.79 3.31 8.02
C SER A 116 -16.31 4.16 9.18
N ILE A 117 -16.44 5.48 9.00
CA ILE A 117 -17.05 6.39 9.99
C ILE A 117 -18.50 5.99 10.26
N GLN A 118 -19.28 5.73 9.21
CA GLN A 118 -20.68 5.35 9.34
C GLN A 118 -20.82 4.00 10.06
N PHE A 119 -19.98 3.03 9.72
CA PHE A 119 -19.93 1.72 10.39
C PHE A 119 -19.62 1.88 11.87
N PHE A 120 -18.59 2.66 12.21
CA PHE A 120 -18.22 2.90 13.61
C PHE A 120 -19.34 3.59 14.38
N ARG A 121 -19.93 4.65 13.79
CA ARG A 121 -21.05 5.40 14.40
C ARG A 121 -22.27 4.51 14.68
N LYS A 122 -22.62 3.61 13.76
CA LYS A 122 -23.74 2.65 13.94
C LYS A 122 -23.51 1.66 15.09
N ASN A 123 -22.25 1.36 15.40
CA ASN A 123 -21.88 0.40 16.45
C ASN A 123 -21.35 1.07 17.72
N LEU A 124 -21.24 2.41 17.75
CA LEU A 124 -20.62 3.16 18.83
C LEU A 124 -21.16 2.83 20.22
N PHE A 125 -22.47 2.63 20.33
CA PHE A 125 -23.14 2.32 21.60
C PHE A 125 -22.99 0.85 22.03
N LYS A 126 -22.46 -0.02 21.17
CA LYS A 126 -22.08 -1.39 21.55
C LYS A 126 -20.73 -1.43 22.27
N PHE A 127 -19.93 -0.37 22.14
CA PHE A 127 -18.66 -0.25 22.84
C PHE A 127 -18.93 0.38 24.21
N GLU A 128 -18.39 -0.23 25.28
CA GLU A 128 -18.47 0.26 26.66
C GLU A 128 -17.51 1.45 26.87
N LEU A 129 -17.70 2.51 26.07
CA LEU A 129 -16.86 3.71 26.09
C LEU A 129 -17.47 4.80 26.97
N GLU A 130 -16.70 5.27 27.94
CA GLU A 130 -17.02 6.45 28.77
C GLU A 130 -16.33 7.71 28.24
N TYR A 131 -15.00 7.75 28.26
CA TYR A 131 -14.22 8.92 27.84
C TYR A 131 -14.36 9.22 26.34
N PHE A 132 -14.29 8.19 25.50
CA PHE A 132 -14.32 8.32 24.03
C PHE A 132 -15.73 8.43 23.45
N ARG A 133 -16.76 8.61 24.30
CA ARG A 133 -18.15 8.79 23.89
C ARG A 133 -18.85 9.84 24.78
N PRO A 134 -18.49 11.12 24.67
CA PRO A 134 -19.03 12.17 25.54
C PRO A 134 -20.50 12.47 25.19
N LEU A 135 -21.33 12.71 26.21
CA LEU A 135 -22.79 12.87 26.07
C LEU A 135 -23.21 13.97 25.07
N GLY A 136 -22.50 15.11 25.05
CA GLY A 136 -22.84 16.24 24.18
C GLY A 136 -22.45 16.06 22.70
N ASN A 137 -21.50 15.17 22.40
CA ASN A 137 -21.10 14.84 21.02
C ASN A 137 -20.53 13.41 20.97
N PRO A 138 -21.40 12.38 20.89
CA PRO A 138 -20.97 10.99 20.92
C PRO A 138 -19.99 10.63 19.80
N THR A 139 -20.03 11.33 18.67
CA THR A 139 -19.18 11.05 17.50
C THR A 139 -17.84 11.79 17.52
N LYS A 140 -17.58 12.64 18.53
CA LYS A 140 -16.41 13.52 18.62
C LYS A 140 -15.07 12.82 18.35
N PHE A 141 -14.92 11.58 18.81
CA PHE A 141 -13.65 10.87 18.78
C PHE A 141 -13.54 9.83 17.66
N ILE A 142 -14.56 9.66 16.81
CA ILE A 142 -14.57 8.60 15.80
C ILE A 142 -13.38 8.72 14.86
N ASP A 143 -13.12 9.91 14.33
CA ASP A 143 -12.01 10.12 13.38
C ASP A 143 -10.65 9.83 14.04
N GLY A 144 -10.46 10.27 15.29
CA GLY A 144 -9.25 10.00 16.05
C GLY A 144 -9.05 8.51 16.35
N MET A 145 -10.13 7.78 16.66
CA MET A 145 -10.07 6.33 16.87
C MET A 145 -9.75 5.58 15.57
N LEU A 146 -10.38 5.94 14.45
CA LEU A 146 -10.09 5.34 13.15
C LEU A 146 -8.65 5.61 12.71
N GLN A 147 -8.15 6.83 12.92
CA GLN A 147 -6.75 7.17 12.64
C GLN A 147 -5.79 6.37 13.53
N HIS A 148 -6.12 6.18 14.80
CA HIS A 148 -5.34 5.35 15.71
C HIS A 148 -5.25 3.89 15.23
N PHE A 149 -6.38 3.28 14.86
CA PHE A 149 -6.39 1.91 14.33
C PHE A 149 -5.67 1.79 12.99
N SER A 150 -5.78 2.78 12.11
CA SER A 150 -5.04 2.82 10.85
C SER A 150 -3.53 2.79 11.09
N ARG A 151 -3.02 3.56 12.06
CA ARG A 151 -1.59 3.55 12.41
C ARG A 151 -1.13 2.22 12.98
N LEU A 152 -1.98 1.55 13.77
CA LEU A 152 -1.66 0.20 14.25
C LEU A 152 -1.54 -0.79 13.09
N GLN A 153 -2.41 -0.66 12.08
CA GLN A 153 -2.35 -1.49 10.87
C GLN A 153 -1.10 -1.19 10.02
N ASP A 154 -0.70 0.08 9.88
CA ASP A 154 0.51 0.48 9.16
C ASP A 154 1.79 -0.13 9.79
N GLU A 155 1.77 -0.34 11.11
CA GLU A 155 2.87 -0.93 11.89
C GLU A 155 2.71 -2.45 12.11
N ASP A 156 1.76 -3.10 11.42
CA ASP A 156 1.44 -4.54 11.53
C ASP A 156 1.13 -5.01 12.97
N VAL A 157 0.53 -4.13 13.79
CA VAL A 157 0.18 -4.44 15.19
C VAL A 157 -1.16 -5.15 15.25
N LYS A 158 -1.15 -6.39 15.74
CA LYS A 158 -2.36 -7.21 15.91
C LYS A 158 -3.17 -6.79 17.14
N PRO A 159 -4.49 -7.01 17.16
CA PRO A 159 -5.32 -6.75 18.33
C PRO A 159 -4.80 -7.41 19.62
N SER A 160 -4.30 -8.65 19.54
CA SER A 160 -3.71 -9.37 20.68
C SER A 160 -2.46 -8.71 21.23
N GLU A 161 -1.59 -8.19 20.37
CA GLU A 161 -0.35 -7.51 20.74
C GLU A 161 -0.66 -6.17 21.40
N TYR A 162 -1.62 -5.43 20.83
CA TYR A 162 -2.10 -4.19 21.41
C TYR A 162 -2.68 -4.40 22.81
N LEU A 163 -3.52 -5.42 23.01
CA LEU A 163 -4.08 -5.78 24.32
C LEU A 163 -3.00 -6.17 25.33
N ALA A 164 -2.02 -6.99 24.91
CA ALA A 164 -0.89 -7.37 25.76
C ALA A 164 -0.05 -6.16 26.20
N TRP A 165 0.10 -5.15 25.34
CA TRP A 165 0.82 -3.92 25.67
C TRP A 165 0.03 -2.98 26.61
N VAL A 166 -1.30 -2.94 26.49
CA VAL A 166 -2.17 -2.10 27.33
C VAL A 166 -2.35 -2.68 28.74
N ASN A 167 -2.53 -3.99 28.88
CA ASN A 167 -2.91 -4.62 30.17
C ASN A 167 -1.98 -4.24 31.34
N PRO A 168 -0.64 -4.33 31.23
CA PRO A 168 0.27 -3.92 32.31
C PRO A 168 0.18 -2.43 32.65
N LYS A 169 -0.20 -1.59 31.68
CA LYS A 169 -0.30 -0.13 31.83
C LYS A 169 -1.66 0.31 32.40
N SER A 170 -2.67 -0.54 32.28
CA SER A 170 -4.00 -0.29 32.84
C SER A 170 -4.01 -0.43 34.36
N GLU A 171 -3.22 -1.35 34.91
CA GLU A 171 -3.05 -1.55 36.36
C GLU A 171 -2.29 -0.38 37.01
N ILE A 172 -1.29 0.18 36.33
CA ILE A 172 -0.48 1.30 36.82
C ILE A 172 -1.28 2.63 36.85
N ARG A 173 -2.36 2.75 36.08
CA ARG A 173 -3.12 4.00 35.89
C ARG A 173 -4.46 4.07 36.63
N ASN A 174 -4.77 3.10 37.50
CA ASN A 174 -6.06 3.07 38.19
C ASN A 174 -5.98 3.39 39.70
N PRO A 175 -5.63 4.63 40.12
CA PRO A 175 -5.66 5.03 41.54
C PRO A 175 -7.09 5.36 42.05
N LYS A 176 -8.16 5.08 41.27
CA LYS A 176 -9.54 5.46 41.62
C LYS A 176 -10.53 4.30 41.77
N ARG A 177 -10.06 3.06 41.92
CA ARG A 177 -10.93 1.95 42.36
C ARG A 177 -10.99 1.75 43.88
N GLU A 178 -10.34 2.60 44.66
CA GLU A 178 -10.61 2.78 46.09
C GLU A 178 -11.37 4.08 46.32
N LYS A 179 -12.71 4.00 46.36
CA LYS A 179 -13.60 4.63 47.36
C LYS A 179 -15.02 4.80 46.82
N HIS A 180 -15.91 4.09 47.52
CA HIS A 180 -17.38 4.17 47.59
C HIS A 180 -18.19 3.52 46.48
#